data_AF-A0A2M7N4T7-F1
#
_entry.id   AF-A0A2M7N4T7-F1
#
_cell.length_a   1.000
_cell.length_b   1.000
_cell.length_c   1.000
_cell.angle_alpha   90.00
_cell.angle_beta   90.00
_cell.angle_gamma   90.00
#
_symmetry.space_group_name_H-M   'P 1'
#
loop_
_entity.id
_entity.type
_entity.pdbx_description
1 polymer ?
#
loop_
_entity_poly.entity_id
_entity_poly.type
_entity_poly.pdbx_seq_one_letter_code
_entity_poly.pdbx_strand_id
1 'polypeptide(L)'
;ILSDILHYISEEKQNMLIENCINHLNNNGIIIIRDANKNLKTRHWGTRYTEFFSTKTGFNKLEGGKLHFTNVDAFINIANKFNLKYEVIDNTKLTSNILFIIQN
;
A
#
# COMPACT_ATOMS: atom_id res chain seq x y z
N ILE A 1 2.65 7.25 -10.38
CA ILE A 1 2.29 7.54 -8.97
C ILE A 1 1.05 6.74 -8.59
N LEU A 2 1.05 6.09 -7.44
CA LEU A 2 -0.07 5.34 -6.86
C LEU A 2 -0.41 6.01 -5.52
N SER A 3 -1.59 6.62 -5.35
CA SER A 3 -1.96 7.33 -4.13
C SER A 3 -3.34 6.89 -3.64
N ASP A 4 -3.41 6.37 -2.42
CA ASP A 4 -4.66 5.98 -1.73
C ASP A 4 -5.52 5.01 -2.57
N ILE A 5 -4.87 4.08 -3.29
CA ILE A 5 -5.55 3.09 -4.14
C ILE A 5 -5.22 1.64 -3.79
N LEU A 6 -4.10 1.36 -3.12
CA LEU A 6 -3.66 -0.01 -2.85
C LEU A 6 -4.53 -0.65 -1.77
N HIS A 7 -5.11 0.13 -0.85
CA HIS A 7 -5.97 -0.40 0.20
C HIS A 7 -7.31 -1.01 -0.30
N TYR A 8 -7.69 -0.75 -1.56
CA TYR A 8 -8.83 -1.38 -2.24
C TYR A 8 -8.45 -2.68 -2.96
N ILE A 9 -7.17 -3.02 -3.04
CA ILE A 9 -6.63 -4.07 -3.90
C ILE A 9 -6.02 -5.17 -3.02
N SER A 10 -6.26 -6.44 -3.35
CA SER A 10 -5.63 -7.57 -2.63
C SER A 10 -4.11 -7.54 -2.69
N GLU A 11 -3.42 -8.05 -1.67
CA GLU A 11 -1.94 -8.07 -1.62
C GLU A 11 -1.31 -8.69 -2.86
N GLU A 12 -1.87 -9.81 -3.35
CA GLU A 12 -1.47 -10.44 -4.61
C GLU A 12 -1.56 -9.46 -5.79
N LYS A 13 -2.69 -8.77 -5.94
CA LYS A 13 -2.90 -7.80 -7.01
C LYS A 13 -2.04 -6.53 -6.83
N GLN A 14 -1.73 -6.12 -5.60
CA GLN A 14 -0.80 -5.03 -5.32
C GLN A 14 0.61 -5.39 -5.84
N ASN A 15 1.08 -6.60 -5.54
CA ASN A 15 2.37 -7.09 -6.00
C ASN A 15 2.41 -7.14 -7.53
N MET A 16 1.39 -7.73 -8.17
CA MET A 16 1.27 -7.75 -9.64
C MET A 16 1.28 -6.35 -10.25
N LEU A 17 0.56 -5.40 -9.65
CA LEU A 17 0.52 -4.01 -10.12
C LEU A 17 1.92 -3.38 -10.08
N ILE A 18 2.64 -3.53 -8.96
CA ILE A 18 3.98 -2.94 -8.78
C ILE A 18 4.99 -3.58 -9.74
N GLU A 19 4.97 -4.91 -9.88
CA GLU A 19 5.81 -5.61 -10.86
C GLU A 19 5.53 -5.14 -12.29
N ASN A 20 4.26 -4.97 -12.65
CA ASN A 20 3.89 -4.42 -13.96
C ASN A 20 4.36 -2.99 -14.15
N CYS A 21 4.26 -2.12 -13.14
CA CYS A 21 4.80 -0.76 -13.20
C CYS A 21 6.32 -0.76 -13.41
N ILE A 22 7.04 -1.64 -12.72
CA ILE A 22 8.50 -1.79 -12.86
C ILE A 22 8.87 -2.23 -14.28
N ASN A 23 8.18 -3.24 -14.82
CA ASN A 23 8.47 -3.77 -16.15
C ASN A 23 8.24 -2.75 -17.29
N HIS A 24 7.41 -1.73 -17.06
CA HIS A 24 7.13 -0.67 -18.03
C HIS A 24 7.80 0.67 -17.66
N LEU A 25 8.74 0.65 -16.70
CA LEU A 25 9.43 1.85 -16.25
C LEU A 25 10.52 2.24 -17.24
N ASN A 26 10.43 3.46 -17.77
CA ASN A 26 11.49 4.03 -18.60
C ASN A 26 12.80 4.19 -17.81
N ASN A 27 13.93 4.35 -18.50
CA ASN A 27 15.22 4.59 -17.87
C ASN A 27 15.18 5.84 -16.96
N ASN A 28 15.76 5.75 -15.76
CA ASN A 28 15.66 6.73 -14.67
C ASN A 28 14.22 7.04 -14.22
N GLY A 29 13.28 6.13 -14.49
CA GLY A 29 11.89 6.28 -14.09
C GLY A 29 11.73 6.09 -12.58
N ILE A 30 10.69 6.71 -12.03
CA ILE A 30 10.40 6.68 -10.59
C ILE A 30 8.96 6.25 -10.38
N ILE A 31 8.76 5.25 -9.52
CA ILE A 31 7.46 4.85 -9.01
C ILE A 31 7.33 5.42 -7.61
N ILE A 32 6.24 6.16 -7.37
CA ILE A 32 5.91 6.74 -6.08
C ILE A 32 4.60 6.11 -5.61
N ILE A 33 4.62 5.51 -4.43
CA ILE A 33 3.47 4.87 -3.78
C ILE A 33 3.19 5.59 -2.47
N ARG A 34 1.99 6.12 -2.31
CA ARG A 34 1.50 6.73 -1.07
C ARG A 34 0.26 5.99 -0.61
N ASP A 35 0.32 5.30 0.51
CA ASP A 35 -0.84 4.60 1.07
C ASP A 35 -0.74 4.42 2.60
N ALA A 36 -1.82 3.98 3.23
CA ALA A 36 -1.88 3.75 4.66
C ALA A 36 -1.09 2.48 5.05
N ASN A 37 -0.12 2.62 5.96
CA ASN A 37 0.71 1.53 6.45
C ASN A 37 0.00 0.71 7.54
N LYS A 38 0.12 -0.63 7.45
CA LYS A 38 -0.31 -1.56 8.51
C LYS A 38 0.54 -1.48 9.77
N ASN A 39 1.81 -1.09 9.64
CA ASN A 39 2.84 -1.39 10.65
C ASN A 39 2.81 -0.54 11.93
N LEU A 40 1.88 0.39 12.09
CA LEU A 40 1.70 1.13 13.36
C LEU A 40 0.85 0.42 14.41
N LYS A 41 0.38 -0.80 14.13
CA LYS A 41 -0.59 -1.49 14.97
C LYS A 41 -0.15 -2.82 15.56
N THR A 42 1.10 -3.22 15.37
CA THR A 42 1.70 -4.33 16.14
C THR A 42 1.82 -4.04 17.63
N ARG A 43 1.57 -2.79 18.09
CA ARG A 43 1.48 -2.50 19.53
C ARG A 43 0.08 -2.57 20.15
N HIS A 44 -1.05 -2.44 19.43
CA HIS A 44 -2.35 -2.38 20.12
C HIS A 44 -3.63 -2.87 19.39
N TRP A 45 -3.65 -3.27 18.12
CA TRP A 45 -4.93 -3.56 17.45
C TRP A 45 -5.10 -5.03 17.08
N GLY A 46 -5.21 -5.85 18.11
CA GLY A 46 -6.11 -6.99 18.04
C GLY A 46 -7.53 -6.50 17.71
N THR A 47 -8.12 -7.10 16.68
CA THR A 47 -9.54 -7.47 16.67
C THR A 47 -10.65 -6.40 16.53
N ARG A 48 -10.43 -5.09 16.33
CA ARG A 48 -11.56 -4.09 16.34
C ARG A 48 -11.63 -3.00 15.27
N TYR A 49 -11.24 -3.25 14.02
CA TYR A 49 -11.51 -2.29 12.91
C TYR A 49 -12.60 -2.72 11.91
N THR A 50 -13.40 -3.73 12.26
CA THR A 50 -14.62 -4.07 11.51
C THR A 50 -15.81 -3.15 11.84
N GLU A 51 -15.69 -2.17 12.75
CA GLU A 51 -16.87 -1.45 13.25
C GLU A 51 -17.00 0.03 12.87
N PHE A 52 -15.95 0.78 12.48
CA PHE A 52 -16.03 2.24 12.67
C PHE A 52 -15.85 3.21 11.50
N PHE A 53 -15.96 2.83 10.21
CA PHE A 53 -15.98 3.89 9.16
C PHE A 53 -16.96 3.69 8.01
N SER A 54 -18.14 3.12 8.29
CA SER A 54 -19.32 3.25 7.41
C SER A 54 -20.61 2.87 8.13
N THR A 55 -21.06 3.68 9.08
CA THR A 55 -22.49 3.70 9.42
C THR A 55 -22.98 5.13 9.38
N LYS A 56 -23.41 5.54 8.18
CA LYS A 56 -24.71 6.17 7.91
C LYS A 56 -24.69 6.86 6.55
N THR A 57 -24.83 6.06 5.50
CA THR A 57 -25.81 6.24 4.42
C THR A 57 -25.58 5.10 3.43
N GLY A 58 -26.65 4.37 3.12
CA GLY A 58 -26.60 3.21 2.24
C GLY A 58 -26.08 3.51 0.84
N PHE A 59 -26.00 2.46 0.03
CA PHE A 59 -25.62 2.46 -1.40
C PHE A 59 -24.15 2.22 -1.75
N ASN A 60 -23.48 1.24 -1.13
CA ASN A 60 -22.67 0.31 -1.93
C ASN A 60 -22.38 -0.97 -1.15
N LYS A 61 -22.94 -2.09 -1.63
CA LYS A 61 -22.57 -3.43 -1.20
C LYS A 61 -21.11 -3.66 -1.61
N LEU A 62 -20.19 -3.55 -0.66
CA LEU A 62 -18.83 -4.08 -0.82
C LEU A 62 -18.95 -5.61 -0.80
N GLU A 63 -19.13 -6.23 -1.97
CA GLU A 63 -18.94 -7.67 -2.15
C GLU A 63 -17.48 -8.02 -1.80
N GLY A 64 -17.23 -8.46 -0.56
CA GLY A 64 -15.93 -9.03 -0.16
C GLY A 64 -15.22 -8.41 1.04
N GLY A 65 -15.67 -7.26 1.57
CA GLY A 65 -15.49 -6.85 2.98
C GLY A 65 -14.10 -6.89 3.63
N LYS A 66 -12.97 -6.86 2.90
CA LYS A 66 -11.63 -6.79 3.50
C LYS A 66 -10.84 -5.64 2.90
N LEU A 67 -10.60 -4.60 3.69
CA LEU A 67 -9.54 -3.64 3.40
C LEU A 67 -8.21 -4.39 3.46
N HIS A 68 -7.43 -4.26 2.40
CA HIS A 68 -6.11 -4.84 2.33
C HIS A 68 -5.11 -3.79 2.81
N PHE A 69 -4.19 -4.20 3.66
CA PHE A 69 -3.16 -3.29 4.14
C PHE A 69 -1.94 -3.43 3.27
N THR A 70 -1.28 -2.30 3.01
CA THR A 70 -0.02 -2.25 2.31
C THR A 70 1.09 -2.89 3.15
N ASN A 71 1.73 -3.92 2.61
CA ASN A 71 2.85 -4.62 3.21
C ASN A 71 4.17 -4.09 2.62
N VAL A 72 4.82 -3.17 3.34
CA VAL A 72 6.08 -2.53 2.88
C VAL A 72 7.16 -3.56 2.59
N ASP A 73 7.24 -4.62 3.40
CA ASP A 73 8.24 -5.67 3.23
C ASP A 73 8.07 -6.39 1.89
N ALA A 74 6.82 -6.57 1.42
CA ALA A 74 6.55 -7.12 0.10
C ALA A 74 7.10 -6.21 -1.02
N PHE A 75 6.99 -4.89 -0.87
CA PHE A 75 7.46 -3.94 -1.88
C PHE A 75 8.98 -3.85 -1.91
N ILE A 76 9.62 -3.92 -0.74
CA ILE A 76 11.07 -4.02 -0.61
C ILE A 76 11.57 -5.30 -1.31
N ASN A 77 10.90 -6.43 -1.08
CA ASN A 77 11.25 -7.70 -1.74
C ASN A 77 11.11 -7.61 -3.27
N ILE A 78 10.06 -6.94 -3.78
CA ILE A 78 9.91 -6.69 -5.21
C ILE A 78 11.04 -5.79 -5.72
N ALA A 79 11.34 -4.66 -5.07
CA ALA A 79 12.43 -3.77 -5.49
C ALA A 79 13.78 -4.52 -5.54
N ASN A 80 14.08 -5.32 -4.53
CA ASN A 80 15.28 -6.16 -4.47
C ASN A 80 15.31 -7.22 -5.60
N LYS A 81 14.19 -7.89 -5.88
CA LYS A 81 14.06 -8.87 -6.97
C LYS A 81 14.42 -8.27 -8.34
N PHE A 82 14.13 -6.99 -8.55
CA PHE A 82 14.43 -6.27 -9.79
C PHE A 82 15.74 -5.45 -9.74
N ASN A 83 16.55 -5.59 -8.68
CA ASN A 83 17.77 -4.79 -8.45
C ASN A 83 17.54 -3.26 -8.50
N LEU A 84 16.37 -2.80 -8.05
CA LEU A 84 15.99 -1.39 -8.04
C LEU A 84 16.36 -0.74 -6.71
N LYS A 85 16.64 0.57 -6.77
CA LYS A 85 16.77 1.39 -5.57
C LYS A 85 15.38 1.69 -5.02
N TYR A 86 15.27 1.76 -3.70
CA TYR A 86 14.04 2.17 -3.03
C TYR A 86 14.30 3.06 -1.82
N GLU A 87 13.30 3.86 -1.46
CA GLU A 87 13.28 4.70 -0.27
C GLU A 87 11.92 4.58 0.42
N VAL A 88 11.91 4.49 1.75
CA VAL A 88 10.70 4.45 2.57
C VAL A 88 10.69 5.66 3.49
N ILE A 89 9.73 6.56 3.28
CA ILE A 89 9.51 7.74 4.11
C ILE A 89 8.24 7.51 4.94
N ASP A 90 8.43 7.36 6.24
CA ASP A 90 7.36 7.19 7.21
C ASP A 90 7.02 8.55 7.86
N ASN A 91 5.88 9.14 7.46
CA ASN A 91 5.40 10.42 7.97
C ASN A 91 4.30 10.27 9.03
N THR A 92 4.36 9.20 9.83
CA THR A 92 3.23 8.75 10.66
C THR A 92 2.92 9.56 11.90
N LYS A 93 3.57 10.73 12.06
CA LYS A 93 3.29 11.69 13.13
C LYS A 93 1.89 12.33 13.03
N LEU A 94 1.32 12.42 11.83
CA LEU A 94 0.01 13.09 11.60
C LEU A 94 -0.98 12.25 10.80
N THR A 95 -0.51 11.36 9.92
CA THR A 95 -1.35 10.48 9.09
C THR A 95 -0.69 9.11 8.99
N SER A 96 -1.43 8.00 9.03
CA SER A 96 -0.88 6.64 8.90
C SER A 96 -0.27 6.32 7.51
N ASN A 97 0.09 7.33 6.73
CA ASN A 97 0.54 7.20 5.35
C ASN A 97 2.06 7.01 5.30
N ILE A 98 2.46 6.05 4.50
CA ILE A 98 3.84 5.85 4.07
C ILE A 98 4.01 6.34 2.65
N LEU A 99 5.19 6.83 2.34
CA LEU A 99 5.63 7.11 0.99
C LEU A 99 6.75 6.11 0.65
N PHE A 100 6.51 5.27 -0.35
CA PHE A 100 7.47 4.31 -0.87
C PHE A 100 7.86 4.73 -2.29
N ILE A 101 9.16 4.89 -2.52
CA ILE A 101 9.72 5.36 -3.79
C ILE A 101 10.60 4.24 -4.36
N ILE A 102 10.47 3.94 -5.65
CA ILE A 102 11.28 2.96 -6.39
C ILE A 102 11.89 3.64 -7.61
N GLN A 103 13.16 3.38 -7.90
CA GLN A 103 13.88 3.93 -9.04
C GLN A 103 14.77 2.87 -9.73
N ASN A 104 14.80 2.88 -11.07
CA ASN A 104 15.71 2.04 -11.88
C ASN A 104 17.04 2.72 -12.22
#